data_AF-A0A915LYY9-F1
#
_entry.id   AF-A0A915LYY9-F1
#
_cell.length_a   1.000
_cell.length_b   1.000
_cell.length_c   1.000
_cell.angle_alpha   90.00
_cell.angle_beta   90.00
_cell.angle_gamma   90.00
#
_symmetry.space_group_name_H-M   'P 1'
#
loop_
_entity.id
_entity.type
_entity.pdbx_description
1 polymer ?
#
loop_
_entity_poly.entity_id
_entity_poly.type
_entity_poly.pdbx_seq_one_letter_code
_entity_poly.pdbx_strand_id
1 'polypeptide(L)'
;MENVQGKMSNVQEQVSNAMERMGEAAQSVGQKVSDFFQGNPFDTPVGRKIELATDATRLATENWGLNMEICDFINSTNEGPRDAVKAIKKRLQTQMGKNNA
;
A
#
# COMPACT_ATOMS: atom_id res chain seq x y z
N MET A 1 16.44 24.55 -43.28
CA MET A 1 15.43 24.92 -42.25
C MET A 1 14.91 23.70 -41.46
N GLU A 2 15.37 22.48 -41.76
CA GLU A 2 14.95 21.22 -41.12
C GLU A 2 15.47 21.01 -39.68
N ASN A 3 16.54 21.71 -39.28
CA ASN A 3 17.27 21.46 -38.03
C ASN A 3 16.71 22.16 -36.76
N VAL A 4 15.78 23.09 -36.89
CA VAL A 4 15.23 23.85 -35.74
C VAL A 4 13.92 23.23 -35.25
N GLN A 5 13.06 22.79 -36.18
CA GLN A 5 11.78 22.15 -35.89
C GLN A 5 11.96 20.81 -35.13
N GLY A 6 12.89 19.95 -35.59
CA GLY A 6 13.18 18.66 -34.95
C GLY A 6 13.85 18.78 -33.57
N LYS A 7 14.54 19.89 -33.30
CA LYS A 7 15.08 20.18 -31.97
C LYS A 7 13.97 20.61 -31.01
N MET A 8 13.02 21.42 -31.47
CA MET A 8 11.88 21.85 -30.64
C MET A 8 10.96 20.69 -30.26
N SER A 9 10.69 19.76 -31.18
CA SER A 9 9.85 18.58 -30.88
C SER A 9 10.49 17.66 -29.83
N ASN A 10 11.79 17.39 -29.94
CA ASN A 10 12.52 16.56 -28.97
C ASN A 10 12.60 17.23 -27.58
N VAL A 11 12.77 18.56 -27.54
CA VAL A 11 12.75 19.32 -26.27
C VAL A 11 11.36 19.28 -25.62
N GLN A 12 10.28 19.41 -26.40
CA GLN A 12 8.91 19.36 -25.90
C GLN A 12 8.55 17.98 -25.33
N GLU A 13 9.02 16.91 -25.95
CA GLU A 13 8.84 15.54 -25.46
C GLU A 13 9.63 15.29 -24.17
N GLN A 14 10.90 15.72 -24.10
CA GLN A 14 11.69 15.59 -22.88
C GLN A 14 11.09 16.36 -21.70
N VAL A 15 10.56 17.55 -21.95
CA VAL A 15 9.86 18.34 -20.91
C VAL A 15 8.58 17.64 -20.46
N SER A 16 7.81 17.04 -21.38
CA SER A 16 6.58 16.32 -21.04
C SER A 16 6.87 15.09 -20.17
N ASN A 17 7.86 14.28 -20.55
CA ASN A 17 8.27 13.09 -19.79
C ASN A 17 8.85 13.46 -18.41
N ALA A 18 9.60 14.57 -18.33
CA ALA A 18 10.12 15.07 -17.05
C ALA A 18 8.99 15.54 -16.13
N MET A 19 7.95 16.17 -16.68
CA MET A 19 6.81 16.65 -15.91
C MET A 19 5.95 15.51 -15.37
N GLU A 20 5.73 14.45 -16.15
CA GLU A 20 5.03 13.24 -15.70
C GLU A 20 5.76 12.57 -14.52
N ARG A 21 7.08 12.37 -14.65
CA ARG A 21 7.93 11.82 -13.58
C ARG A 21 7.92 12.65 -12.30
N MET A 22 7.86 13.98 -12.44
CA MET A 22 7.75 14.88 -11.28
C MET A 22 6.39 14.74 -10.59
N GLY A 23 5.31 14.55 -11.35
CA GLY A 23 3.97 14.26 -10.82
C GLY A 23 3.93 12.95 -10.02
N GLU A 24 4.49 11.88 -10.56
CA GLU A 24 4.60 10.58 -9.88
C GLU A 24 5.41 10.67 -8.58
N ALA A 25 6.56 11.38 -8.63
CA ALA A 25 7.41 11.57 -7.46
C ALA A 25 6.69 12.35 -6.34
N ALA A 26 5.95 13.40 -6.69
CA ALA A 26 5.16 14.17 -5.74
C ALA A 26 4.05 13.34 -5.09
N GLN A 27 3.35 12.50 -5.86
CA GLN A 27 2.34 11.57 -5.34
C GLN A 27 2.96 10.54 -4.39
N SER A 28 4.12 9.97 -4.74
CA SER A 28 4.85 9.02 -3.91
C SER A 28 5.27 9.60 -2.55
N VAL A 29 5.79 10.83 -2.55
CA VAL A 29 6.14 11.55 -1.31
C VAL A 29 4.91 11.82 -0.45
N GLY A 30 3.83 12.34 -1.06
CA GLY A 30 2.56 12.58 -0.35
C GLY A 30 2.02 11.30 0.30
N GLN A 31 2.14 10.17 -0.41
CA GLN A 31 1.69 8.88 0.09
C GLN A 31 2.48 8.40 1.32
N LYS A 32 3.82 8.55 1.30
CA LYS A 32 4.69 8.19 2.43
C LYS A 32 4.48 9.09 3.64
N VAL A 33 4.21 10.37 3.44
CA VAL A 33 3.87 11.30 4.52
C VAL A 33 2.53 10.89 5.14
N SER A 34 1.52 10.59 4.31
CA SER A 34 0.26 10.04 4.80
C SER A 34 0.48 8.73 5.59
N ASP A 35 1.33 7.82 5.10
CA ASP A 35 1.67 6.57 5.81
C ASP A 35 2.21 6.84 7.23
N PHE A 36 3.08 7.83 7.36
CA PHE A 36 3.73 8.20 8.62
C PHE A 36 2.73 8.71 9.66
N PHE A 37 1.71 9.47 9.23
CA PHE A 37 0.69 10.04 10.12
C PHE A 37 -0.53 9.13 10.36
N GLN A 38 -0.68 8.02 9.63
CA GLN A 38 -1.89 7.16 9.68
C GLN A 38 -2.02 6.32 10.97
N GLY A 39 -1.07 6.41 11.92
CA GLY A 39 -1.18 5.74 13.22
C GLY A 39 -0.98 4.22 13.15
N ASN A 40 -1.58 3.47 14.08
CA ASN A 40 -1.43 2.02 14.15
C ASN A 40 -2.13 1.34 12.97
N PRO A 41 -1.45 0.49 12.17
CA PRO A 41 -2.07 -0.24 11.06
C PRO A 41 -3.32 -1.05 11.41
N PHE A 42 -3.44 -1.54 12.66
CA PHE A 42 -4.62 -2.27 13.12
C PHE A 42 -5.83 -1.38 13.43
N ASP A 43 -5.69 -0.05 13.46
CA ASP A 43 -6.81 0.87 13.70
C ASP A 43 -7.67 1.11 12.43
N THR A 44 -7.20 0.65 11.27
CA THR A 44 -7.96 0.69 10.01
C THR A 44 -9.06 -0.39 10.00
N PRO A 45 -10.15 -0.22 9.23
CA PRO A 45 -11.22 -1.23 9.17
C PRO A 45 -10.72 -2.62 8.73
N VAL A 46 -9.89 -2.69 7.68
CA VAL A 46 -9.28 -3.95 7.23
C VAL A 46 -8.18 -4.43 8.19
N GLY A 47 -7.46 -3.49 8.81
CA GLY A 47 -6.42 -3.79 9.80
C GLY A 47 -6.96 -4.52 11.02
N ARG A 48 -8.12 -4.11 11.56
CA ARG A 48 -8.81 -4.84 12.64
C ARG A 48 -9.17 -6.26 12.25
N LYS A 49 -9.67 -6.46 11.01
CA LYS A 49 -10.01 -7.80 10.51
C LYS A 49 -8.76 -8.68 10.42
N ILE A 50 -7.66 -8.14 9.89
CA ILE A 50 -6.37 -8.83 9.82
C ILE A 50 -5.85 -9.16 11.21
N GLU A 51 -5.94 -8.23 12.17
CA GLU A 51 -5.52 -8.46 13.55
C GLU A 51 -6.25 -9.68 14.14
N LEU A 52 -7.57 -9.73 14.00
CA LEU A 52 -8.41 -10.84 14.46
C LEU A 52 -8.15 -12.15 13.70
N ALA A 53 -7.90 -12.09 12.39
CA ALA A 53 -7.62 -13.25 11.54
C ALA A 53 -6.25 -13.89 11.80
N THR A 54 -5.39 -13.21 12.55
CA THR A 54 -4.00 -13.61 12.79
C THR A 54 -3.61 -13.60 14.27
N ASP A 55 -4.60 -13.57 15.16
CA ASP A 55 -4.38 -13.66 16.61
C ASP A 55 -4.17 -15.11 17.04
N ALA A 56 -2.90 -15.50 17.19
CA ALA A 56 -2.50 -16.84 17.62
C ALA A 56 -2.96 -17.21 19.04
N THR A 57 -3.32 -16.23 19.88
CA THR A 57 -3.86 -16.51 21.22
C THR A 57 -5.32 -16.96 21.19
N ARG A 58 -6.04 -16.59 20.12
CA ARG A 58 -7.47 -16.81 19.97
C ARG A 58 -7.79 -17.89 18.92
N LEU A 59 -6.94 -18.05 17.91
CA LEU A 59 -7.17 -18.97 16.79
C LEU A 59 -6.42 -20.28 16.97
N ALA A 60 -7.15 -21.40 17.02
CA ALA A 60 -6.56 -22.73 16.92
C ALA A 60 -6.25 -23.13 15.46
N THR A 61 -7.00 -22.57 14.51
CA THR A 61 -6.86 -22.74 13.05
C THR A 61 -7.39 -21.49 12.35
N GLU A 62 -7.15 -21.40 11.06
CA GLU A 62 -7.53 -20.30 10.19
C GLU A 62 -9.04 -20.06 10.19
N ASN A 63 -9.44 -18.80 10.40
CA ASN A 63 -10.81 -18.37 10.19
C ASN A 63 -11.03 -18.01 8.71
N TRP A 64 -11.38 -19.00 7.88
CA TRP A 64 -11.59 -18.79 6.45
C TRP A 64 -12.70 -17.77 6.13
N GLY A 65 -13.76 -17.70 6.94
CA GLY A 65 -14.81 -16.70 6.77
C GLY A 65 -14.28 -15.27 6.90
N LEU A 66 -13.44 -15.02 7.91
CA LEU A 66 -12.81 -13.71 8.09
C LEU A 66 -11.75 -13.42 7.03
N ASN A 67 -11.03 -14.44 6.53
CA ASN A 67 -10.10 -14.27 5.41
C ASN A 67 -10.83 -13.89 4.12
N MET A 68 -11.99 -14.48 3.83
CA MET A 68 -12.82 -14.09 2.69
C MET A 68 -13.36 -12.67 2.85
N GLU A 69 -13.80 -12.28 4.05
CA GLU A 69 -14.25 -10.91 4.31
C GLU A 69 -13.12 -9.88 4.10
N ILE A 70 -11.87 -10.22 4.43
CA ILE A 70 -10.70 -9.38 4.14
C ILE A 70 -10.52 -9.21 2.63
N CYS A 71 -10.62 -10.28 1.84
CA CYS A 71 -10.54 -10.21 0.38
C CYS A 71 -11.64 -9.32 -0.21
N ASP A 72 -12.88 -9.48 0.25
CA ASP A 72 -14.01 -8.65 -0.18
C ASP A 72 -13.78 -7.17 0.15
N PHE A 73 -13.29 -6.87 1.35
CA PHE A 73 -12.97 -5.51 1.77
C PHE A 73 -11.88 -4.89 0.89
N ILE A 74 -10.80 -5.63 0.61
CA ILE A 74 -9.69 -5.19 -0.26
C ILE A 74 -10.20 -4.88 -1.66
N ASN A 75 -11.10 -5.70 -2.20
CA ASN A 75 -11.63 -5.53 -3.55
C ASN A 75 -12.69 -4.43 -3.66
N SER A 76 -13.31 -4.03 -2.54
CA SER A 76 -14.45 -3.10 -2.53
C SER A 76 -14.08 -1.69 -2.06
N THR A 77 -12.84 -1.45 -1.62
CA THR A 77 -12.41 -0.16 -1.07
C THR A 77 -11.09 0.30 -1.70
N ASN A 78 -10.92 1.61 -1.89
CA ASN A 78 -9.73 2.14 -2.58
C ASN A 78 -8.48 2.08 -1.68
N GLU A 79 -8.66 2.32 -0.39
CA GLU A 79 -7.63 2.25 0.64
C GLU A 79 -7.36 0.83 1.16
N GLY A 80 -8.29 -0.10 0.93
CA GLY A 80 -8.23 -1.49 1.42
C GLY A 80 -6.93 -2.21 1.11
N PRO A 81 -6.46 -2.24 -0.16
CA PRO A 81 -5.20 -2.90 -0.51
C PRO A 81 -4.00 -2.33 0.25
N ARG A 82 -3.89 -1.00 0.35
CA ARG A 82 -2.77 -0.33 1.03
C ARG A 82 -2.79 -0.59 2.53
N ASP A 83 -3.95 -0.45 3.15
CA ASP A 83 -4.10 -0.62 4.59
C ASP A 83 -3.89 -2.08 5.01
N ALA A 84 -4.36 -3.03 4.19
CA ALA A 84 -4.15 -4.45 4.42
C ALA A 84 -2.66 -4.83 4.42
N VAL A 85 -1.90 -4.34 3.44
CA VAL A 85 -0.44 -4.61 3.36
C VAL A 85 0.28 -4.10 4.62
N LYS A 86 -0.08 -2.92 5.13
CA LYS A 86 0.52 -2.38 6.35
C LYS A 86 0.21 -3.23 7.58
N ALA A 87 -1.05 -3.65 7.75
CA ALA A 87 -1.46 -4.49 8.86
C ALA A 87 -0.80 -5.87 8.82
N ILE A 88 -0.74 -6.52 7.64
CA ILE A 88 -0.04 -7.80 7.45
C ILE A 88 1.45 -7.66 7.78
N LYS A 89 2.11 -6.62 7.24
CA LYS A 89 3.53 -6.36 7.52
C LYS A 89 3.78 -6.18 9.01
N LYS A 90 2.92 -5.40 9.70
CA LYS A 90 3.00 -5.23 11.16
C LYS A 90 2.83 -6.56 11.89
N ARG A 91 1.86 -7.40 11.51
CA ARG A 91 1.67 -8.72 12.13
C ARG A 91 2.92 -9.59 11.97
N LEU A 92 3.47 -9.69 10.77
CA LEU A 92 4.68 -10.47 10.50
C LEU A 92 5.84 -9.93 11.35
N GLN A 93 6.13 -8.63 11.32
CA GLN A 93 7.22 -8.04 12.09
C GLN A 93 7.08 -8.23 13.61
N THR A 94 5.86 -8.29 14.13
CA THR A 94 5.60 -8.44 15.57
C THR A 94 5.56 -9.89 16.04
N GLN A 95 5.35 -10.85 15.14
CA GLN A 95 5.18 -12.28 15.45
C GLN A 95 6.29 -13.17 14.85
N MET A 96 7.11 -12.66 13.94
CA MET A 96 8.30 -13.37 13.45
C MET A 96 9.22 -13.72 14.62
N GLY A 97 9.47 -15.01 14.82
CA GLY A 97 10.33 -15.55 15.87
C GLY A 97 9.63 -15.99 17.17
N LYS A 98 8.32 -15.74 17.33
CA LYS A 98 7.58 -16.12 18.55
C LYS A 98 6.84 -17.47 18.46
N ASN A 99 6.69 -18.02 17.25
CA ASN A 99 5.89 -19.22 17.00
C ASN A 99 6.68 -20.54 17.09
N ASN A 100 7.97 -20.50 17.46
CA ASN A 100 8.87 -21.67 17.52
C ASN A 100 9.58 -21.81 18.89
N ALA A 101 9.07 -21.16 19.94
CA ALA A 101 9.60 -21.25 21.31
C ALA A 101 8.62 -22.03 22.21
#